data_AF-A0A524MYB5-F1
#
_entry.id   AF-A0A524MYB5-F1
#
_cell.length_a   1.000
_cell.length_b   1.000
_cell.length_c   1.000
_cell.angle_alpha   90.00
_cell.angle_beta   90.00
_cell.angle_gamma   90.00
#
_symmetry.space_group_name_H-M   'P 1'
#
loop_
_entity.id
_entity.type
_entity.pdbx_description
1 polymer ?
#
loop_
_entity_poly.entity_id
_entity_poly.type
_entity_poly.pdbx_seq_one_letter_code
_entity_poly.pdbx_strand_id
1 'polypeptide(L)'
;RGPLGNGFPVDEFKGNDVLIVAGGIGLCPTRSMIKYILDTRDEFKRFLLFFGTKTPADQLFQEDLEDWRISDGMEYLETVDKANDQWKGRVGVITQLFSDIDSLDPSTKVIICGPPVMYKFVIVELSKFNIPKENIYVDLERRMKCGVGKCGHCQINDKYVCMDGPVFSFADIKGLEEAL
;
A
#
# COMPACT_ATOMS: atom_id res chain seq x y z
N ARG A 1 11.77 -19.82 -7.48
CA ARG A 1 12.98 -19.30 -6.78
C ARG A 1 12.50 -18.17 -5.89
N GLY A 2 12.96 -18.11 -4.65
CA GLY A 2 12.56 -17.09 -3.67
C GLY A 2 13.17 -17.40 -2.30
N PRO A 3 13.16 -16.43 -1.37
CA PRO A 3 12.68 -15.05 -1.53
C PRO A 3 13.58 -14.21 -2.47
N LEU A 4 13.02 -13.17 -3.08
CA LEU A 4 13.69 -12.23 -3.98
C LEU A 4 13.26 -10.79 -3.64
N GLY A 5 14.12 -9.82 -3.95
CA GLY A 5 13.89 -8.42 -3.65
C GLY A 5 13.97 -8.09 -2.15
N ASN A 6 13.69 -6.83 -1.85
CA ASN A 6 13.63 -6.23 -0.53
C ASN A 6 12.16 -5.93 -0.19
N GLY A 7 11.73 -6.37 1.00
CA GLY A 7 10.40 -6.13 1.51
C GLY A 7 10.27 -4.81 2.28
N PHE A 8 9.12 -4.61 2.91
CA PHE A 8 8.88 -3.46 3.78
C PHE A 8 9.77 -3.51 5.04
N PRO A 9 10.41 -2.40 5.46
CA PRO A 9 11.24 -2.34 6.66
C PRO A 9 10.37 -2.26 7.93
N VAL A 10 9.66 -3.34 8.24
CA VAL A 10 8.61 -3.36 9.28
C VAL A 10 9.13 -2.98 10.68
N ASP A 11 10.38 -3.29 11.00
CA ASP A 11 10.98 -2.90 12.28
C ASP A 11 11.10 -1.37 12.43
N GLU A 12 11.27 -0.63 11.32
CA GLU A 12 11.26 0.84 11.32
C GLU A 12 9.85 1.42 11.51
N PHE A 13 8.82 0.59 11.36
CA PHE A 13 7.42 1.03 11.50
C PHE A 13 6.92 0.93 12.94
N LYS A 14 7.57 0.12 13.76
CA LYS A 14 7.24 -0.06 15.19
C LYS A 14 7.31 1.29 15.93
N GLY A 15 6.36 1.50 16.83
CA GLY A 15 6.20 2.74 17.58
C GLY A 15 5.63 3.92 16.78
N ASN A 16 5.21 3.71 15.52
CA ASN A 16 4.56 4.71 14.67
C ASN A 16 3.15 4.27 14.27
N ASP A 17 2.39 5.22 13.73
CA ASP A 17 1.16 4.91 13.00
C ASP A 17 1.51 4.25 11.67
N VAL A 18 0.67 3.33 11.20
CA VAL A 18 0.83 2.68 9.89
C VAL A 18 -0.45 2.83 9.08
N LEU A 19 -0.31 3.27 7.83
CA LEU A 19 -1.40 3.32 6.86
C LEU A 19 -1.03 2.48 5.63
N ILE A 20 -1.85 1.48 5.32
CA ILE A 20 -1.72 0.72 4.07
C ILE A 20 -2.81 1.16 3.10
N VAL A 21 -2.43 1.52 1.88
CA VAL A 21 -3.33 1.88 0.79
C VAL A 21 -3.17 0.84 -0.31
N ALA A 22 -4.11 -0.11 -0.34
CA ALA A 22 -4.10 -1.26 -1.25
C ALA A 22 -5.17 -1.13 -2.33
N GLY A 23 -4.76 -1.19 -3.60
CA GLY A 23 -5.66 -1.17 -4.77
C GLY A 23 -5.68 -2.51 -5.50
N GLY A 24 -6.84 -3.16 -5.57
CA GLY A 24 -7.05 -4.41 -6.29
C GLY A 24 -6.09 -5.50 -5.82
N ILE A 25 -5.26 -6.02 -6.73
CA ILE A 25 -4.26 -7.05 -6.41
C ILE A 25 -3.13 -6.54 -5.51
N GLY A 26 -3.01 -5.23 -5.27
CA GLY A 26 -2.06 -4.66 -4.31
C GLY A 26 -2.32 -5.09 -2.86
N LEU A 27 -3.48 -5.69 -2.58
CA LEU A 27 -3.73 -6.35 -1.31
C LEU A 27 -2.89 -7.64 -1.14
N CYS A 28 -2.57 -8.34 -2.23
CA CYS A 28 -1.83 -9.61 -2.18
C CYS A 28 -0.45 -9.47 -1.51
N PRO A 29 0.44 -8.54 -1.92
CA PRO A 29 1.76 -8.40 -1.28
C PRO A 29 1.68 -7.75 0.11
N THR A 30 0.64 -6.99 0.42
CA THR A 30 0.47 -6.33 1.72
C THR A 30 -0.21 -7.20 2.76
N ARG A 31 -0.92 -8.27 2.36
CA ARG A 31 -1.66 -9.17 3.24
C ARG A 31 -0.82 -9.76 4.38
N SER A 32 0.39 -10.27 4.10
CA SER A 32 1.24 -10.86 5.15
C SER A 32 1.66 -9.82 6.19
N MET A 33 1.90 -8.58 5.76
CA MET A 33 2.26 -7.48 6.64
C MET A 33 1.05 -6.99 7.46
N ILE A 34 -0.15 -6.94 6.87
CA ILE A 34 -1.40 -6.67 7.61
C ILE A 34 -1.55 -7.67 8.75
N LYS A 35 -1.40 -8.96 8.46
CA LYS A 35 -1.50 -10.03 9.47
C LYS A 35 -0.40 -9.92 10.52
N TYR A 36 0.85 -9.65 10.12
CA TYR A 36 1.95 -9.43 11.05
C TYR A 36 1.67 -8.26 12.00
N ILE A 37 1.21 -7.11 11.49
CA ILE A 37 0.87 -5.95 12.31
C ILE A 37 -0.26 -6.28 13.29
N LEU A 38 -1.27 -7.05 12.88
CA LEU A 38 -2.34 -7.49 13.78
C LEU A 38 -1.84 -8.47 14.86
N ASP A 39 -0.96 -9.41 14.50
CA ASP A 39 -0.41 -10.41 15.42
C ASP A 39 0.54 -9.77 16.46
N THR A 40 1.17 -8.64 16.12
CA THR A 40 2.07 -7.88 17.03
C THR A 40 1.56 -6.45 17.24
N ARG A 41 0.24 -6.30 17.40
CA ARG A 41 -0.46 -5.01 17.36
C ARG A 41 0.08 -3.97 18.34
N ASP A 42 0.49 -4.41 19.52
CA ASP A 42 1.02 -3.61 20.61
C ASP A 42 2.40 -2.97 20.30
N GLU A 43 3.09 -3.42 19.25
CA GLU A 43 4.31 -2.79 18.75
C GLU A 43 4.06 -1.56 17.86
N PHE A 44 2.79 -1.30 17.49
CA PHE A 44 2.39 -0.20 16.61
C PHE A 44 1.42 0.76 17.32
N LYS A 45 1.36 2.02 16.87
CA LYS A 45 0.42 3.00 17.43
C LYS A 45 -0.96 2.84 16.80
N ARG A 46 -1.33 3.63 15.80
CA ARG A 46 -2.58 3.48 15.03
C ARG A 46 -2.33 2.63 13.78
N PHE A 47 -3.30 1.82 13.37
CA PHE A 47 -3.20 1.04 12.13
C PHE A 47 -4.43 1.26 11.27
N LEU A 48 -4.23 1.71 10.03
CA LEU A 48 -5.27 1.95 9.04
C LEU A 48 -5.04 1.11 7.79
N LEU A 49 -6.12 0.57 7.23
CA LEU A 49 -6.13 -0.09 5.94
C LEU A 49 -7.19 0.54 5.04
N PHE A 50 -6.73 1.14 3.95
CA PHE A 50 -7.56 1.60 2.85
C PHE A 50 -7.52 0.56 1.74
N PHE A 51 -8.68 -0.01 1.40
CA PHE A 51 -8.79 -1.00 0.33
C PHE A 51 -9.76 -0.54 -0.77
N GLY A 52 -9.28 -0.56 -2.02
CA GLY A 52 -10.08 -0.16 -3.18
C GLY A 52 -10.09 -1.21 -4.26
N THR A 53 -11.25 -1.56 -4.81
CA THR A 53 -11.36 -2.43 -6.00
C THR A 53 -12.24 -1.80 -7.07
N LYS A 54 -12.21 -2.36 -8.29
CA LYS A 54 -13.04 -1.85 -9.38
C LYS A 54 -14.52 -2.19 -9.15
N THR A 55 -14.81 -3.41 -8.73
CA THR A 55 -16.15 -3.87 -8.34
C THR A 55 -16.06 -4.73 -7.07
N PRO A 56 -17.19 -4.97 -6.36
CA PRO A 56 -17.22 -5.89 -5.23
C PRO A 56 -16.74 -7.31 -5.58
N ALA A 57 -17.01 -7.76 -6.81
CA ALA A 57 -16.60 -9.10 -7.27
C ALA A 57 -15.08 -9.24 -7.46
N ASP A 58 -14.35 -8.12 -7.55
CA ASP A 58 -12.89 -8.10 -7.67
C ASP A 58 -12.19 -8.11 -6.30
N GLN A 59 -12.94 -8.09 -5.19
CA GLN A 59 -12.40 -8.19 -3.85
C GLN A 59 -11.83 -9.60 -3.59
N LEU A 60 -10.55 -9.64 -3.24
CA LEU A 60 -9.83 -10.87 -2.88
C LEU A 60 -9.85 -11.06 -1.36
N PHE A 61 -9.66 -12.31 -0.93
CA PHE A 61 -9.53 -12.66 0.49
C PHE A 61 -10.75 -12.31 1.35
N GLN A 62 -11.95 -12.67 0.88
CA GLN A 62 -13.23 -12.32 1.54
C GLN A 62 -13.26 -12.63 3.04
N GLU A 63 -12.72 -13.78 3.45
CA GLU A 63 -12.62 -14.15 4.87
C GLU A 63 -11.76 -13.16 5.68
N ASP A 64 -10.57 -12.79 5.18
CA ASP A 64 -9.75 -11.78 5.87
C ASP A 64 -10.45 -10.40 5.85
N LEU A 65 -11.17 -10.04 4.79
CA LEU A 65 -11.92 -8.77 4.73
C LEU A 65 -13.07 -8.73 5.74
N GLU A 66 -13.79 -9.85 5.93
CA GLU A 66 -14.82 -9.98 6.95
C GLU A 66 -14.25 -9.78 8.36
N ASP A 67 -13.11 -10.40 8.64
CA ASP A 67 -12.40 -10.24 9.92
C ASP A 67 -11.90 -8.81 10.12
N TRP A 68 -11.32 -8.19 9.08
CA TRP A 68 -10.76 -6.84 9.17
C TRP A 68 -11.83 -5.74 9.31
N ARG A 69 -13.02 -5.94 8.74
CA ARG A 69 -14.15 -5.01 8.90
C ARG A 69 -14.64 -4.89 10.34
N ILE A 70 -14.43 -5.92 11.15
CA ILE A 70 -14.90 -5.98 12.55
C ILE A 70 -13.74 -5.96 13.56
N SER A 71 -12.49 -5.81 13.09
CA SER A 71 -11.32 -5.87 13.95
C SER A 71 -11.14 -4.58 14.74
N ASP A 72 -11.02 -4.69 16.06
CA ASP A 72 -10.62 -3.57 16.92
C ASP A 72 -9.13 -3.21 16.77
N GLY A 73 -8.35 -4.06 16.09
CA GLY A 73 -6.92 -3.88 15.87
C GLY A 73 -6.59 -2.94 14.70
N MET A 74 -7.56 -2.57 13.86
CA MET A 74 -7.33 -1.66 12.74
C MET A 74 -8.55 -0.79 12.42
N GLU A 75 -8.31 0.34 11.77
CA GLU A 75 -9.33 1.11 11.09
C GLU A 75 -9.37 0.70 9.61
N TYR A 76 -10.39 -0.07 9.25
CA TYR A 76 -10.58 -0.55 7.89
C TYR A 76 -11.58 0.32 7.11
N LEU A 77 -11.13 0.92 6.02
CA LEU A 77 -11.98 1.67 5.10
C LEU A 77 -11.90 1.07 3.69
N GLU A 78 -13.06 0.88 3.05
CA GLU A 78 -13.12 0.30 1.71
C GLU A 78 -14.00 1.08 0.74
N THR A 79 -13.65 0.99 -0.55
CA THR A 79 -14.45 1.56 -1.63
C THR A 79 -14.38 0.69 -2.88
N VAL A 80 -15.40 0.82 -3.73
CA VAL A 80 -15.39 0.26 -5.09
C VAL A 80 -15.62 1.36 -6.13
N ASP A 81 -14.98 1.26 -7.30
CA ASP A 81 -15.23 2.22 -8.38
C ASP A 81 -16.67 2.09 -8.93
N LYS A 82 -17.20 0.87 -8.96
CA LYS A 82 -18.54 0.55 -9.47
C LYS A 82 -19.26 -0.41 -8.54
N ALA A 83 -20.40 0.03 -8.00
CA ALA A 83 -21.28 -0.79 -7.20
C ALA A 83 -22.07 -1.81 -8.04
N ASN A 84 -22.49 -2.89 -7.38
CA ASN A 84 -23.61 -3.73 -7.81
C ASN A 84 -24.78 -3.54 -6.83
N ASP A 85 -25.90 -4.19 -7.07
CA ASP A 85 -27.12 -4.07 -6.23
C ASP A 85 -26.93 -4.53 -4.78
N GLN A 86 -25.87 -5.30 -4.51
CA GLN A 86 -25.58 -5.86 -3.18
C GLN A 86 -24.61 -4.98 -2.37
N TRP A 87 -23.89 -4.07 -3.03
CA TRP A 87 -22.89 -3.24 -2.40
C TRP A 87 -23.52 -2.09 -1.62
N LYS A 88 -23.19 -2.01 -0.33
CA LYS A 88 -23.68 -0.97 0.59
C LYS A 88 -22.58 -0.03 1.08
N GLY A 89 -21.32 -0.31 0.73
CA GLY A 89 -20.17 0.49 1.11
C GLY A 89 -19.98 1.72 0.23
N ARG A 90 -18.83 2.37 0.35
CA ARG A 90 -18.51 3.56 -0.45
C ARG A 90 -18.33 3.22 -1.93
N VAL A 91 -18.72 4.17 -2.78
CA VAL A 91 -18.51 4.12 -4.22
C VAL A 91 -17.68 5.32 -4.64
N GLY A 92 -16.51 5.07 -5.23
CA GLY A 92 -15.57 6.11 -5.63
C GLY A 92 -14.12 5.63 -5.59
N VAL A 93 -13.23 6.50 -6.05
CA VAL A 93 -11.79 6.23 -6.03
C VAL A 93 -11.25 6.19 -4.60
N ILE A 94 -10.21 5.38 -4.37
CA ILE A 94 -9.63 5.13 -3.04
C ILE A 94 -9.19 6.40 -2.29
N THR A 95 -8.84 7.47 -3.02
CA THR A 95 -8.43 8.75 -2.41
C THR A 95 -9.58 9.45 -1.67
N GLN A 96 -10.84 9.10 -1.95
CA GLN A 96 -11.97 9.60 -1.19
C GLN A 96 -12.03 9.03 0.24
N LEU A 97 -11.30 7.95 0.54
CA LEU A 97 -11.24 7.42 1.91
C LEU A 97 -10.52 8.39 2.87
N PHE A 98 -9.64 9.27 2.35
CA PHE A 98 -9.00 10.30 3.16
C PHE A 98 -9.98 11.33 3.76
N SER A 99 -11.22 11.46 3.26
CA SER A 99 -12.21 12.36 3.86
C SER A 99 -12.82 11.83 5.15
N ASP A 100 -12.62 10.55 5.46
CA ASP A 100 -13.18 9.90 6.67
C ASP A 100 -12.20 9.88 7.84
N ILE A 101 -10.99 10.40 7.64
CA ILE A 101 -10.00 10.49 8.68
C ILE A 101 -9.75 11.96 9.02
N ASP A 102 -9.73 12.27 10.32
CA ASP A 102 -9.54 13.65 10.77
C ASP A 102 -8.08 14.10 10.64
N SER A 103 -7.14 13.19 10.87
CA SER A 103 -5.70 13.48 10.87
C SER A 103 -4.85 12.22 10.66
N LEU A 104 -3.60 12.44 10.26
CA LEU A 104 -2.51 11.48 10.30
C LEU A 104 -1.31 12.14 11.00
N ASP A 105 -0.62 11.40 11.86
CA ASP A 105 0.63 11.89 12.44
C ASP A 105 1.71 11.99 11.34
N PRO A 106 2.52 13.06 11.24
CA PRO A 106 3.59 13.15 10.25
C PRO A 106 4.60 11.98 10.28
N SER A 107 4.74 11.29 11.42
CA SER A 107 5.57 10.07 11.56
C SER A 107 4.91 8.80 11.00
N THR A 108 3.65 8.87 10.56
CA THR A 108 2.90 7.74 9.98
C THR A 108 3.69 7.12 8.83
N LYS A 109 3.89 5.80 8.90
CA LYS A 109 4.50 5.00 7.84
C LYS A 109 3.41 4.57 6.88
N VAL A 110 3.50 5.03 5.64
CA VAL A 110 2.47 4.83 4.63
C VAL A 110 2.97 3.87 3.57
N ILE A 111 2.17 2.87 3.24
CA ILE A 111 2.50 1.87 2.23
C ILE A 111 1.45 1.93 1.13
N ILE A 112 1.90 2.07 -0.11
CA ILE A 112 1.04 2.15 -1.27
C ILE A 112 1.37 0.96 -2.17
N CYS A 113 0.37 0.12 -2.44
CA CYS A 113 0.50 -0.97 -3.39
C CYS A 113 -0.77 -1.07 -4.25
N GLY A 114 -0.63 -0.99 -5.56
CA GLY A 114 -1.75 -1.03 -6.49
C GLY A 114 -1.41 -0.50 -7.87
N PRO A 115 -2.40 -0.03 -8.65
CA PRO A 115 -2.17 0.47 -10.00
C PRO A 115 -1.29 1.74 -10.04
N PRO A 116 -0.38 1.91 -11.01
CA PRO A 116 0.51 3.08 -11.11
C PRO A 116 -0.21 4.43 -11.02
N VAL A 117 -1.39 4.55 -11.62
CA VAL A 117 -2.20 5.79 -11.56
C VAL A 117 -2.61 6.19 -10.13
N MET A 118 -2.74 5.21 -9.22
CA MET A 118 -3.17 5.43 -7.83
C MET A 118 -2.13 6.19 -7.02
N TYR A 119 -0.84 5.86 -7.20
CA TYR A 119 0.27 6.42 -6.41
C TYR A 119 0.28 7.94 -6.42
N LYS A 120 0.18 8.53 -7.61
CA LYS A 120 0.22 9.99 -7.78
C LYS A 120 -0.86 10.69 -6.95
N PHE A 121 -2.09 10.19 -6.99
CA PHE A 121 -3.20 10.82 -6.28
C PHE A 121 -3.14 10.57 -4.77
N VAL A 122 -2.74 9.37 -4.34
CA VAL A 122 -2.54 9.07 -2.92
C VAL A 122 -1.44 9.95 -2.32
N ILE A 123 -0.29 10.11 -3.01
CA ILE A 123 0.80 10.98 -2.56
C ILE A 123 0.37 12.44 -2.45
N VAL A 124 -0.51 12.91 -3.35
CA VAL A 124 -1.09 14.26 -3.27
C VAL A 124 -1.96 14.41 -2.02
N GLU A 125 -2.80 13.41 -1.69
CA GLU A 125 -3.59 13.44 -0.45
C GLU A 125 -2.68 13.42 0.79
N LEU A 126 -1.69 12.54 0.85
CA LEU A 126 -0.73 12.45 1.95
C LEU A 126 0.06 13.75 2.18
N SER A 127 0.33 14.50 1.11
CA SER A 127 0.98 15.80 1.22
C SER A 127 0.13 16.82 1.98
N LYS A 128 -1.20 16.72 1.93
CA LYS A 128 -2.12 17.59 2.70
C LYS A 128 -2.08 17.28 4.20
N PHE A 129 -1.74 16.04 4.56
CA PHE A 129 -1.50 15.60 5.93
C PHE A 129 -0.05 15.81 6.39
N ASN A 130 0.79 16.46 5.58
CA ASN A 130 2.21 16.72 5.87
C ASN A 130 3.05 15.45 6.10
N ILE A 131 2.71 14.33 5.46
CA ILE A 131 3.53 13.11 5.53
C ILE A 131 4.85 13.33 4.76
N PRO A 132 6.02 13.16 5.40
CA PRO A 132 7.32 13.22 4.73
C PRO A 132 7.46 12.12 3.67
N LYS A 133 8.18 12.40 2.59
CA LYS A 133 8.33 11.47 1.45
C LYS A 133 9.11 10.21 1.83
N GLU A 134 9.93 10.31 2.86
CA GLU A 134 10.74 9.24 3.44
C GLU A 134 9.88 8.24 4.21
N ASN A 135 8.68 8.65 4.65
CA ASN A 135 7.72 7.79 5.34
C ASN A 135 6.69 7.15 4.39
N ILE A 136 6.77 7.44 3.09
CA ILE A 136 5.90 6.86 2.07
C ILE A 136 6.68 5.76 1.34
N TYR A 137 6.18 4.54 1.39
CA TYR A 137 6.76 3.37 0.75
C TYR A 137 5.85 2.90 -0.38
N VAL A 138 6.45 2.56 -1.51
CA VAL A 138 5.74 2.09 -2.70
C VAL A 138 6.26 0.72 -3.10
N ASP A 139 5.36 -0.17 -3.50
CA ASP A 139 5.70 -1.50 -4.01
C ASP A 139 5.59 -1.51 -5.54
N LEU A 140 6.72 -1.36 -6.22
CA LEU A 140 6.75 -1.16 -7.66
C LEU A 140 6.68 -2.48 -8.42
N GLU A 141 5.69 -2.60 -9.30
CA GLU A 141 5.58 -3.68 -10.27
C GLU A 141 6.25 -3.31 -11.60
N ARG A 142 7.09 -4.20 -12.14
CA ARG A 142 7.69 -4.07 -13.47
C ARG A 142 7.70 -5.40 -14.21
N ARG A 143 7.88 -5.35 -15.53
CA ARG A 143 8.08 -6.55 -16.33
C ARG A 143 9.40 -7.22 -15.95
N MET A 144 9.35 -8.25 -15.11
CA MET A 144 10.53 -9.02 -14.71
C MET A 144 10.73 -10.23 -15.63
N LYS A 145 12.00 -10.61 -15.86
CA LYS A 145 12.36 -11.86 -16.55
C LYS A 145 13.35 -12.70 -15.74
N CYS A 146 14.48 -12.12 -15.35
CA CYS A 146 15.49 -12.86 -14.59
C CYS A 146 15.28 -12.86 -13.07
N GLY A 147 14.74 -11.77 -12.51
CA GLY A 147 14.56 -11.58 -11.07
C GLY A 147 15.85 -11.48 -10.25
N VAL A 148 17.01 -11.35 -10.90
CA VAL A 148 18.35 -11.40 -10.25
C VAL A 148 19.34 -10.38 -10.82
N GLY A 149 18.83 -9.24 -11.31
CA GLY A 149 19.68 -8.11 -11.75
C GLY A 149 20.47 -8.31 -13.06
N LYS A 150 20.15 -9.30 -13.88
CA LYS A 150 20.94 -9.63 -15.09
C LYS A 150 20.42 -9.05 -16.41
N CYS A 151 19.11 -8.90 -16.57
CA CYS A 151 18.50 -8.68 -17.89
C CYS A 151 17.99 -7.25 -18.14
N GLY A 152 18.00 -6.36 -17.14
CA GLY A 152 17.55 -4.96 -17.28
C GLY A 152 16.04 -4.75 -17.50
N HIS A 153 15.21 -5.79 -17.64
CA HIS A 153 13.78 -5.59 -17.93
C HIS A 153 13.01 -4.86 -16.82
N CYS A 154 13.47 -4.99 -15.57
CA CYS A 154 12.88 -4.31 -14.42
C CYS A 154 13.62 -3.02 -14.06
N GLN A 155 14.47 -2.50 -14.94
CA GLN A 155 15.30 -1.34 -14.65
C GLN A 155 14.47 -0.06 -14.68
N ILE A 156 14.79 0.85 -13.76
CA ILE A 156 14.32 2.24 -13.67
C ILE A 156 15.57 3.06 -13.45
N ASN A 157 16.05 3.77 -14.48
CA ASN A 157 17.32 4.49 -14.44
C ASN A 157 18.47 3.59 -13.94
N ASP A 158 19.09 3.92 -12.80
CA ASP A 158 20.18 3.17 -12.18
C ASP A 158 19.72 2.01 -11.27
N LYS A 159 18.41 1.85 -11.04
CA LYS A 159 17.83 0.85 -10.13
C LYS A 159 17.28 -0.37 -10.88
N TYR A 160 17.47 -1.55 -10.29
CA TYR A 160 16.82 -2.79 -10.68
C TYR A 160 15.73 -3.13 -9.66
N VAL A 161 14.45 -3.02 -10.03
CA VAL A 161 13.33 -3.32 -9.11
C VAL A 161 13.43 -4.73 -8.50
N CYS A 162 13.98 -5.73 -9.20
CA CYS A 162 14.15 -7.08 -8.63
C CYS A 162 15.29 -7.25 -7.61
N MET A 163 16.20 -6.27 -7.50
CA MET A 163 17.36 -6.33 -6.59
C MET A 163 17.33 -5.21 -5.56
N ASP A 164 17.01 -3.99 -6.00
CA ASP A 164 16.93 -2.80 -5.15
C ASP A 164 15.55 -2.63 -4.53
N GLY A 165 14.50 -3.10 -5.22
CA GLY A 165 13.12 -3.09 -4.74
C GLY A 165 12.60 -4.50 -4.42
N PRO A 166 11.30 -4.77 -4.57
CA PRO A 166 10.29 -3.93 -5.22
C PRO A 166 9.79 -2.78 -4.34
N VAL A 167 10.05 -2.83 -3.03
CA VAL A 167 9.70 -1.77 -2.10
C VAL A 167 10.75 -0.66 -2.12
N PHE A 168 10.32 0.58 -2.30
CA PHE A 168 11.16 1.77 -2.21
C PHE A 168 10.51 2.83 -1.33
N SER A 169 11.31 3.68 -0.66
CA SER A 169 10.78 4.94 -0.16
C SER A 169 10.50 5.87 -1.35
N PHE A 170 9.44 6.68 -1.28
CA PHE A 170 9.13 7.64 -2.32
C PHE A 170 10.22 8.71 -2.44
N ALA A 171 10.90 9.04 -1.33
CA ALA A 171 12.04 9.93 -1.33
C ALA A 171 13.18 9.46 -2.26
N ASP A 172 13.43 8.15 -2.34
CA ASP A 172 14.48 7.56 -3.16
C ASP A 172 14.19 7.61 -4.66
N ILE A 173 12.92 7.56 -5.05
CA ILE A 173 12.52 7.39 -6.45
C ILE A 173 11.84 8.62 -7.07
N LYS A 174 11.47 9.65 -6.28
CA LYS A 174 10.73 10.84 -6.77
C LYS A 174 11.39 11.60 -7.94
N GLY A 175 12.71 11.45 -8.11
CA GLY A 175 13.49 12.10 -9.17
C GLY A 175 13.83 11.18 -10.34
N LEU A 176 13.43 9.91 -10.27
CA LEU A 176 13.69 8.92 -11.32
C LEU A 176 12.55 8.96 -12.33
N GLU A 177 12.88 9.31 -13.58
CA GLU A 177 11.91 9.26 -14.66
C GLU A 177 11.37 7.83 -14.82
N GLU A 178 10.07 7.70 -15.12
CA GLU A 178 9.35 6.42 -15.26
C GLU A 178 9.19 5.57 -13.98
N ALA A 179 9.51 6.11 -12.81
CA ALA A 179 9.35 5.37 -11.56
C ALA A 179 7.89 5.25 -11.09
N LEU A 180 7.08 6.29 -11.30
CA LEU A 180 5.66 6.37 -10.94
C LEU A 180 4.82 7.01 -12.04
#